data_AF-A0AA45R2B6-F1
#
_entry.id   AF-A0AA45R2B6-F1
#
_cell.length_a   1.000
_cell.length_b   1.000
_cell.length_c   1.000
_cell.angle_alpha   90.00
_cell.angle_beta   90.00
_cell.angle_gamma   90.00
#
_symmetry.space_group_name_H-M   'P 1'
#
loop_
_entity.id
_entity.type
_entity.pdbx_description
1 polymer ?
#
loop_
_entity_poly.entity_id
_entity_poly.type
_entity_poly.pdbx_seq_one_letter_code
_entity_poly.pdbx_strand_id
1 'polypeptide(L)'
;MKGTTQPWGVDSRIVLTRNEVELNRRDHRDSVLVVVSGISLDRVTCTASGGEVRVARPWRIDEERLTPLSYQYAVGGDVVPVRLPTG
;
A
#
# COMPACT_ATOMS: atom_id res chain seq x y z
N MET A 1 5.35 2.68 5.69
CA MET A 1 4.04 2.22 6.19
C MET A 1 2.95 3.06 5.54
N LYS A 2 2.07 2.47 4.73
CA LYS A 2 0.89 3.14 4.15
C LYS A 2 -0.34 2.57 4.86
N GLY A 3 -1.10 3.42 5.57
CA GLY A 3 -2.31 3.02 6.28
C GLY A 3 -3.56 3.50 5.55
N THR A 4 -4.58 2.65 5.46
CA THR A 4 -5.93 3.01 5.01
C THR A 4 -6.86 2.93 6.23
N THR A 5 -7.71 3.93 6.44
CA THR A 5 -8.68 3.94 7.56
C THR A 5 -10.05 3.59 7.03
N GLN A 6 -10.32 2.29 6.87
CA GLN A 6 -11.65 1.78 6.57
C GLN A 6 -12.02 0.71 7.60
N PRO A 7 -13.30 0.63 8.04
CA PRO A 7 -13.78 -0.53 8.78
C PRO A 7 -13.46 -1.81 8.02
N TRP A 8 -13.04 -2.85 8.73
CA TRP A 8 -12.75 -4.13 8.10
C TRP A 8 -14.01 -4.71 7.45
N GLY A 9 -13.90 -5.16 6.20
CA GLY A 9 -15.02 -5.70 5.44
C GLY A 9 -14.62 -6.18 4.05
N VAL A 10 -15.61 -6.55 3.24
CA VAL A 10 -15.41 -7.06 1.86
C VAL A 10 -14.67 -6.07 0.95
N ASP A 11 -14.73 -4.78 1.27
CA ASP A 11 -14.08 -3.71 0.52
C ASP A 11 -12.74 -3.27 1.11
N SER A 12 -12.22 -3.94 2.15
CA SER A 12 -10.90 -3.63 2.68
C SER A 12 -9.81 -3.87 1.63
N ARG A 13 -8.90 -2.89 1.49
CA ARG A 13 -7.77 -2.94 0.58
C ARG A 13 -6.49 -2.50 1.28
N ILE A 14 -5.38 -3.11 0.90
CA ILE A 14 -4.03 -2.66 1.23
C ILE A 14 -3.38 -2.08 -0.03
N VAL A 15 -2.48 -1.12 0.14
CA VAL A 15 -1.68 -0.58 -0.97
C VAL A 15 -0.34 -1.28 -0.97
N LEU A 16 0.01 -1.88 -2.11
CA LEU A 16 1.29 -2.52 -2.35
C LEU A 16 2.02 -1.77 -3.46
N THR A 17 3.33 -1.65 -3.31
CA THR A 17 4.21 -1.19 -4.38
C THR A 17 4.45 -2.32 -5.40
N ARG A 18 4.88 -1.94 -6.60
CA ARG A 18 5.28 -2.93 -7.63
C ARG A 18 6.32 -3.92 -7.11
N ASN A 19 7.33 -3.43 -6.38
CA ASN A 19 8.42 -4.28 -5.89
C ASN A 19 7.93 -5.30 -4.84
N GLU A 20 7.00 -4.93 -3.96
CA GLU A 20 6.41 -5.85 -2.98
C GLU A 20 5.58 -6.94 -3.66
N VAL A 21 4.82 -6.59 -4.71
CA VAL A 21 4.09 -7.57 -5.53
C VAL A 21 5.06 -8.54 -6.21
N GLU A 22 6.10 -8.02 -6.86
CA GLU A 22 7.11 -8.85 -7.54
C GLU A 22 7.87 -9.77 -6.58
N LEU A 23 8.20 -9.28 -5.39
CA LEU A 23 8.84 -10.08 -4.35
C LEU A 23 7.91 -11.23 -3.92
N ASN A 24 6.64 -10.96 -3.64
CA ASN A 24 5.68 -12.00 -3.25
C ASN A 24 5.48 -13.03 -4.37
N ARG A 25 5.39 -12.61 -5.64
CA ARG A 25 5.29 -13.52 -6.79
C ARG A 25 6.44 -14.52 -6.85
N ARG A 26 7.67 -14.04 -6.60
CA ARG A 26 8.89 -14.85 -6.64
C ARG A 26 9.05 -15.72 -5.39
N ASP A 27 8.71 -15.20 -4.22
CA ASP A 27 9.03 -15.81 -2.93
C ASP A 27 7.90 -15.62 -1.89
N HIS A 28 6.72 -16.17 -2.18
CA HIS A 28 5.58 -16.12 -1.25
C HIS A 28 5.68 -17.15 -0.11
N ARG A 29 6.51 -18.20 -0.24
CA ARG A 29 6.56 -19.30 0.73
C ARG A 29 7.07 -18.83 2.09
N ASP A 30 7.96 -17.85 2.10
CA ASP A 30 8.49 -17.23 3.32
C ASP A 30 7.88 -15.84 3.59
N SER A 31 6.81 -15.48 2.87
CA SER A 31 6.12 -14.19 3.03
C SER A 31 5.00 -14.27 4.07
N VAL A 32 4.86 -13.20 4.87
CA VAL A 32 3.80 -13.03 5.85
C VAL A 32 3.11 -11.68 5.63
N LEU A 33 1.78 -11.69 5.61
CA LEU A 33 0.98 -10.47 5.70
C LEU A 33 0.47 -10.29 7.12
N VAL A 34 0.75 -9.14 7.71
CA VAL A 34 0.18 -8.71 8.99
C VAL A 34 -0.61 -7.44 8.75
N VAL A 35 -1.92 -7.49 9.00
CA VAL A 35 -2.81 -6.32 8.95
C VAL A 35 -3.20 -5.95 10.37
N VAL A 36 -2.82 -4.74 10.78
CA VAL A 36 -3.18 -4.15 12.07
C VAL A 36 -4.21 -3.07 11.81
N SER A 37 -5.35 -3.13 12.49
CA SER A 37 -6.48 -2.22 12.27
C SER A 37 -7.18 -1.86 13.57
N GLY A 38 -7.91 -0.75 13.60
CA GLY A 38 -8.67 -0.32 14.78
C GLY A 38 -7.81 0.11 15.98
N ILE A 39 -6.54 0.45 15.75
CA ILE A 39 -5.64 0.93 16.82
C ILE A 39 -6.04 2.34 17.25
N SER A 40 -6.04 2.58 18.56
CA SER A 40 -6.12 3.90 19.15
C SER A 40 -4.71 4.38 19.51
N LEU A 41 -4.35 5.57 19.04
CA LEU A 41 -3.05 6.19 19.30
C LEU A 41 -3.25 7.33 20.30
N ASP A 42 -2.69 7.16 21.49
CA ASP A 42 -2.50 8.26 22.43
C ASP A 42 -1.21 9.01 22.05
N ARG A 43 -1.39 10.24 21.56
CA ARG A 43 -0.30 11.11 21.12
C ARG A 43 0.44 11.79 22.26
N VAL A 44 -0.13 11.82 23.47
CA VAL A 44 0.49 12.41 24.66
C VAL A 44 1.46 11.42 25.28
N THR A 45 1.03 10.17 25.44
CA THR A 45 1.88 9.11 26.00
C THR A 45 2.69 8.35 24.94
N CYS A 46 2.46 8.64 23.66
CA CYS A 46 3.03 7.90 22.53
C CYS A 46 2.73 6.39 22.60
N THR A 47 1.57 6.01 23.13
CA THR A 47 1.15 4.60 23.25
C THR A 47 0.09 4.25 22.21
N ALA A 48 0.11 2.99 21.77
CA ALA A 48 -0.94 2.42 20.95
C ALA A 48 -1.68 1.36 21.76
N SER A 49 -3.00 1.36 21.70
CA SER A 49 -3.86 0.40 22.41
C SER A 49 -5.04 -0.03 21.55
N GLY A 50 -5.65 -1.17 21.93
CA GLY A 50 -6.76 -1.76 21.21
C GLY A 50 -6.37 -2.27 19.82
N GLY A 51 -7.38 -2.37 18.95
CA GLY A 51 -7.23 -2.88 17.59
C GLY A 51 -7.25 -4.40 17.49
N GLU A 52 -7.16 -4.86 16.25
CA GLU A 52 -7.18 -6.27 15.88
C GLU A 52 -6.04 -6.54 14.90
N VAL A 53 -5.41 -7.70 15.08
CA VAL A 53 -4.32 -8.18 14.23
C VAL A 53 -4.81 -9.37 13.42
N ARG A 54 -4.68 -9.28 12.10
CA ARG A 54 -4.95 -10.38 11.16
C ARG A 54 -3.65 -10.80 10.50
N VAL A 55 -3.42 -12.12 10.39
CA VAL A 55 -2.17 -12.68 9.86
C VAL A 55 -2.46 -13.72 8.78
N ALA A 56 -1.75 -13.65 7.67
CA ALA A 56 -1.70 -14.71 6.66
C ALA A 56 -0.25 -15.19 6.47
N ARG A 57 -0.02 -16.50 6.57
CA ARG A 57 1.29 -17.15 6.39
C ARG A 57 1.13 -18.60 5.90
N PRO A 58 1.80 -19.03 4.81
CA PRO A 58 2.44 -18.16 3.83
C PRO A 58 1.40 -17.23 3.20
N TRP A 59 1.77 -15.99 2.95
CA TRP A 59 0.91 -15.07 2.22
C TRP A 59 1.24 -15.11 0.74
N ARG A 60 0.27 -15.54 -0.07
CA ARG A 60 0.33 -15.48 -1.52
C ARG A 60 -0.69 -14.47 -2.01
N ILE A 61 -0.26 -13.54 -2.86
CA ILE A 61 -1.17 -12.60 -3.53
C ILE A 61 -2.14 -13.39 -4.42
N ASP A 62 -3.42 -13.05 -4.30
CA ASP A 62 -4.46 -13.46 -5.22
C ASP A 62 -4.49 -12.46 -6.39
N GLU A 63 -4.03 -12.89 -7.56
CA GLU A 63 -3.91 -12.06 -8.75
C GLU A 63 -5.26 -11.52 -9.23
N GLU A 64 -6.37 -12.25 -8.99
CA GLU A 64 -7.72 -11.81 -9.35
C GLU A 64 -8.19 -10.62 -8.50
N ARG A 65 -7.55 -10.39 -7.34
CA ARG A 65 -7.87 -9.29 -6.41
C ARG A 65 -6.91 -8.11 -6.52
N LEU A 66 -5.92 -8.18 -7.41
CA LEU A 66 -4.89 -7.15 -7.55
C LEU A 66 -5.27 -6.13 -8.63
N THR A 67 -5.38 -4.85 -8.25
CA THR A 67 -5.62 -3.75 -9.19
C THR A 67 -4.40 -2.81 -9.23
N PRO A 68 -3.79 -2.56 -10.41
CA PRO A 68 -2.74 -1.55 -10.54
C PRO A 68 -3.27 -0.15 -10.20
N LEU A 69 -2.62 0.54 -9.24
CA LEU A 69 -3.02 1.88 -8.81
C LEU A 69 -2.25 3.01 -9.49
N SER A 70 -1.02 2.75 -9.93
CA SER A 70 -0.14 3.78 -10.47
C SER A 70 0.67 3.27 -11.65
N TYR A 71 0.91 4.19 -12.58
CA TYR A 71 1.80 4.02 -13.71
C TYR A 71 2.85 5.11 -13.67
N GLN A 72 4.09 4.76 -14.02
CA GLN A 72 5.15 5.75 -14.20
C GLN A 72 5.33 5.97 -15.71
N TYR A 73 5.26 7.23 -16.13
CA TYR A 73 5.55 7.65 -17.49
C TYR A 73 6.91 8.36 -17.52
N ALA A 74 7.78 7.95 -18.43
CA ALA A 74 9.04 8.65 -18.68
C ALA A 74 8.78 9.75 -19.70
N VAL A 75 8.93 11.01 -19.29
CA VAL A 75 8.87 12.16 -20.20
C VAL A 75 10.16 12.27 -21.00
N GLY A 76 10.05 12.37 -22.33
CA GLY A 76 11.17 12.47 -23.25
C GLY A 76 11.40 13.89 -23.75
N GLY A 77 12.27 14.03 -24.76
CA GLY A 77 12.57 15.32 -25.40
C GLY A 77 11.42 15.93 -26.19
N ASP A 78 10.31 15.21 -26.34
CA ASP A 78 9.03 15.67 -26.87
C ASP A 78 8.31 16.66 -25.92
N VAL A 79 8.64 16.63 -24.62
CA VAL A 79 8.14 17.58 -23.63
C VAL A 79 9.06 18.80 -23.58
N VAL A 80 8.66 19.88 -24.25
CA VAL A 80 9.44 21.12 -24.32
C VAL A 80 9.01 22.15 -23.27
N PRO A 81 9.93 22.93 -22.67
CA PRO A 81 9.58 23.96 -21.71
C PRO A 81 8.87 25.13 -22.40
N VAL A 82 7.76 25.59 -21.80
CA VAL A 82 7.02 26.78 -22.26
C VAL A 82 7.17 27.90 -21.24
N ARG A 83 7.59 29.10 -21.69
CA ARG A 83 7.64 30.30 -20.82
C ARG A 83 6.23 30.88 -20.66
N LEU A 84 5.81 31.08 -19.41
CA LEU A 84 4.56 31.77 -19.11
C LEU A 84 4.75 33.29 -19.23
N PRO A 85 3.72 34.06 -19.66
CA PRO A 85 3.80 35.51 -19.71
C PRO A 85 4.03 36.08 -18.30
N THR A 86 5.00 36.98 -18.15
CA THR A 86 5.09 37.86 -16.98
C THR A 86 4.11 39.02 -17.15
N GLY A 87 3.15 39.12 -16.23
CA GLY A 87 2.25 40.28 -16.11
C GLY A 87 2.92 41.49 -15.47
#